data_AF-A0A8J5NH03-F1
#
_entry.id   AF-A0A8J5NH03-F1
#
_cell.length_a   1.000
_cell.length_b   1.000
_cell.length_c   1.000
_cell.angle_alpha   90.00
_cell.angle_beta   90.00
_cell.angle_gamma   90.00
#
_symmetry.space_group_name_H-M   'P 1'
#
loop_
_entity.id
_entity.type
_entity.pdbx_description
1 polymer ?
#
loop_
_entity_poly.entity_id
_entity_poly.type
_entity_poly.pdbx_seq_one_letter_code
_entity_poly.pdbx_strand_id
1 'polypeptide(L)'
;MDPLSITASVVGVAVPALQCAQQLRNTIQAIVDAPNEIASLGEELLTIEQAISSVQQVSNQQWQSLGESVISQSKTGMNLCRKSCSKFQAAIEHWTRHGEDGRLSWRDRTAIGLFRQDQIKSTLSQLQNCKFTLISVISTANLHSSLQQASANEEMVRMVSMKETEIAKAVSSTERQLDEVNARLKKLHLALLEEVEEGPDEISAKSQVETEKFALQQSLELLRALNENVQSAAKDVRKGQGQVVNTISFGDLKEGVQAGISYAPINLSIGENKDG
;
A
#
# COMPACT_ATOMS: atom_id res chain seq x y z
N MET A 1 5.78 14.38 -18.31
CA MET A 1 6.50 13.09 -18.30
C MET A 1 5.90 12.19 -19.36
N ASP A 2 6.70 11.49 -20.15
CA ASP A 2 6.18 10.54 -21.14
C ASP A 2 5.48 9.35 -20.47
N PRO A 3 4.34 8.86 -21.01
CA PRO A 3 3.56 7.79 -20.39
C PRO A 3 4.40 6.56 -20.10
N LEU A 4 5.17 6.06 -21.08
CA LEU A 4 6.04 4.88 -20.91
C LEU A 4 7.11 5.05 -19.83
N SER A 5 7.53 6.29 -19.55
CA SER A 5 8.51 6.58 -18.51
C SER A 5 7.98 6.32 -17.10
N ILE A 6 6.65 6.38 -16.88
CA ILE A 6 6.07 6.23 -15.55
C ILE A 6 6.09 4.77 -15.12
N THR A 7 5.44 3.85 -15.84
CA THR A 7 5.48 2.42 -15.49
C THR A 7 6.91 1.90 -15.51
N ALA A 8 7.76 2.26 -16.48
CA ALA A 8 9.16 1.83 -16.50
C ALA A 8 9.92 2.24 -15.22
N SER A 9 9.69 3.47 -14.74
CA SER A 9 10.34 3.95 -13.51
C SER A 9 9.83 3.27 -12.22
N VAL A 10 8.57 2.86 -12.18
CA VAL A 10 7.98 2.09 -11.07
C VAL A 10 8.49 0.65 -11.12
N VAL A 11 8.43 0.01 -12.30
CA VAL A 11 8.91 -1.36 -12.55
C VAL A 11 10.39 -1.50 -12.22
N GLY A 12 11.21 -0.50 -12.57
CA GLY A 12 12.65 -0.48 -12.26
C GLY A 12 12.96 -0.59 -10.77
N VAL A 13 12.04 -0.17 -9.89
CA VAL A 13 12.16 -0.34 -8.43
C VAL A 13 11.44 -1.60 -7.94
N ALA A 14 10.32 -1.97 -8.57
CA ALA A 14 9.53 -3.14 -8.21
C ALA A 14 10.29 -4.46 -8.43
N VAL A 15 10.99 -4.61 -9.56
CA VAL A 15 11.75 -5.83 -9.90
C VAL A 15 12.77 -6.22 -8.83
N PRO A 16 13.71 -5.34 -8.41
CA PRO A 16 14.67 -5.72 -7.39
C PRO A 16 14.04 -5.91 -6.01
N ALA A 17 12.90 -5.26 -5.71
CA ALA A 17 12.13 -5.54 -4.49
C ALA A 17 11.52 -6.95 -4.52
N LEU A 18 10.95 -7.36 -5.66
CA LEU A 18 10.41 -8.70 -5.87
C LEU A 18 11.48 -9.78 -5.73
N GLN A 19 12.63 -9.59 -6.39
CA GLN A 19 13.75 -10.52 -6.31
C GLN A 19 14.23 -10.71 -4.86
N CYS A 20 14.31 -9.62 -4.09
CA CYS A 20 14.65 -9.72 -2.70
C CYS A 20 13.64 -10.57 -1.92
N ALA A 21 12.34 -10.28 -2.06
CA ALA A 21 11.29 -11.00 -1.34
C ALA A 21 11.32 -12.51 -1.67
N GLN A 22 11.51 -12.86 -2.95
CA GLN A 22 11.67 -14.23 -3.42
C GLN A 22 12.89 -14.92 -2.80
N GLN A 23 14.04 -14.25 -2.83
CA GLN A 23 15.28 -14.78 -2.25
C GLN A 23 15.09 -15.06 -0.76
N LEU A 24 14.52 -14.10 -0.02
CA LEU A 24 14.27 -14.23 1.40
C LEU A 24 13.29 -15.36 1.73
N ARG A 25 12.20 -15.48 0.96
CA ARG A 25 11.25 -16.59 1.13
C ARG A 25 11.94 -17.93 0.90
N ASN A 26 12.74 -18.05 -0.16
CA ASN A 26 13.47 -19.29 -0.46
C ASN A 26 14.47 -19.64 0.65
N THR A 27 15.19 -18.64 1.18
CA THR A 27 16.09 -18.84 2.32
C THR A 27 15.33 -19.30 3.56
N ILE A 28 14.18 -18.69 3.88
CA ILE A 28 13.33 -19.12 5.00
C ILE A 28 12.81 -20.56 4.80
N GLN A 29 12.35 -20.90 3.60
CA GLN A 29 11.83 -22.25 3.28
C GLN A 29 12.92 -23.33 3.34
N ALA A 30 14.18 -22.98 3.10
CA ALA A 30 15.31 -23.90 3.24
C ALA A 30 15.65 -24.21 4.71
N ILE A 31 15.10 -23.47 5.68
CA ILE A 31 15.31 -23.70 7.11
C ILE A 31 14.33 -24.78 7.58
N VAL A 32 14.81 -26.01 7.77
CA VAL A 32 13.97 -27.17 8.11
C VAL A 32 13.27 -27.03 9.47
N ASP A 33 13.91 -26.34 10.43
CA ASP A 33 13.42 -26.18 11.80
C ASP A 33 13.17 -24.71 12.15
N ALA A 34 12.55 -23.96 11.25
CA ALA A 34 12.23 -22.55 11.47
C ALA A 34 11.23 -22.37 12.62
N PRO A 35 11.50 -21.47 13.60
CA PRO A 35 10.49 -21.03 14.56
C PRO A 35 9.23 -20.50 13.88
N ASN A 36 8.07 -20.64 14.52
CA ASN A 36 6.76 -20.28 13.95
C ASN A 36 6.71 -18.83 13.43
N GLU A 37 7.40 -17.90 14.11
CA GLU A 37 7.49 -16.49 13.73
C GLU A 37 8.27 -16.26 12.43
N ILE A 38 9.24 -17.14 12.12
CA ILE A 38 9.98 -17.12 10.84
C ILE A 38 9.19 -17.86 9.77
N ALA A 39 8.51 -18.95 10.12
CA ALA A 39 7.64 -19.67 9.17
C ALA A 39 6.49 -18.78 8.67
N SER A 40 5.82 -18.03 9.57
CA SER A 40 4.74 -17.10 9.20
C SER A 40 5.22 -15.97 8.29
N LEU A 41 6.49 -15.59 8.39
CA LEU A 41 7.11 -14.62 7.51
C LEU A 41 7.20 -15.12 6.06
N GLY A 42 7.35 -16.43 5.84
CA GLY A 42 7.33 -17.01 4.49
C GLY A 42 6.01 -16.77 3.76
N GLU A 43 4.88 -16.92 4.46
CA GLU A 43 3.54 -16.65 3.91
C GLU A 43 3.30 -15.16 3.65
N GLU A 44 3.79 -14.30 4.54
CA GLU A 44 3.71 -12.85 4.36
C GLU A 44 4.55 -12.40 3.14
N LEU A 45 5.73 -12.98 2.94
CA LEU A 45 6.58 -12.72 1.78
C LEU A 45 5.92 -13.17 0.48
N LEU A 46 5.26 -14.33 0.45
CA LEU A 46 4.49 -14.75 -0.72
C LEU A 46 3.42 -13.70 -1.08
N THR A 47 2.72 -13.15 -0.09
CA THR A 47 1.71 -12.11 -0.36
C THR A 47 2.35 -10.81 -0.86
N ILE A 48 3.52 -10.44 -0.33
CA ILE A 48 4.29 -9.28 -0.79
C ILE A 48 4.75 -9.45 -2.23
N GLU A 49 5.24 -10.63 -2.60
CA GLU A 49 5.63 -10.95 -3.98
C GLU A 49 4.46 -10.80 -4.94
N GLN A 50 3.28 -11.29 -4.56
CA GLN A 50 2.05 -11.14 -5.36
C GLN A 50 1.65 -9.66 -5.49
N ALA A 51 1.75 -8.88 -4.41
CA ALA A 51 1.48 -7.45 -4.46
C ALA A 51 2.49 -6.72 -5.36
N ILE A 52 3.79 -6.95 -5.23
CA ILE A 52 4.81 -6.32 -6.08
C ILE A 52 4.62 -6.72 -7.55
N SER A 53 4.28 -7.98 -7.83
CA SER A 53 3.98 -8.46 -9.19
C SER A 53 2.75 -7.77 -9.78
N SER A 54 1.71 -7.55 -8.96
CA SER A 54 0.50 -6.84 -9.39
C SER A 54 0.78 -5.36 -9.68
N VAL A 55 1.66 -4.71 -8.90
CA VAL A 55 2.10 -3.33 -9.16
C VAL A 55 2.78 -3.20 -10.53
N GLN A 56 3.51 -4.22 -10.99
CA GLN A 56 4.15 -4.21 -12.31
C GLN A 56 3.13 -4.28 -13.46
N GLN A 57 1.92 -4.76 -13.20
CA GLN A 57 0.84 -4.86 -14.18
C GLN A 57 0.00 -3.57 -14.28
N VAL A 58 0.22 -2.61 -13.38
CA VAL A 58 -0.48 -1.31 -13.42
C VAL A 58 -0.01 -0.51 -14.64
N SER A 59 -0.97 -0.17 -15.49
CA SER A 59 -0.75 0.56 -16.73
C SER A 59 -0.34 2.02 -16.49
N ASN A 60 0.26 2.65 -17.51
CA ASN A 60 0.64 4.07 -17.44
C ASN A 60 -0.56 4.99 -17.15
N GLN A 61 -1.73 4.70 -17.76
CA GLN A 61 -2.94 5.49 -17.55
C GLN A 61 -3.45 5.39 -16.10
N GLN A 62 -3.36 4.21 -15.51
CA GLN A 62 -3.69 4.01 -14.09
C GLN A 62 -2.71 4.76 -13.17
N TRP A 63 -1.40 4.73 -13.46
CA TRP A 63 -0.46 5.53 -12.68
C TRP A 63 -0.69 7.03 -12.81
N GLN A 64 -1.03 7.50 -14.00
CA GLN A 64 -1.36 8.91 -14.22
C GLN A 64 -2.58 9.35 -13.41
N SER A 65 -3.63 8.52 -13.33
CA SER A 65 -4.83 8.85 -12.54
C SER A 65 -4.57 8.86 -11.02
N LEU A 66 -3.55 8.13 -10.56
CA LEU A 66 -3.10 8.17 -9.17
C LEU A 66 -2.32 9.44 -8.80
N GLY A 67 -1.70 10.09 -9.80
CA GLY A 67 -0.95 11.34 -9.61
C GLY A 67 0.50 11.15 -9.14
N GLU A 68 1.31 12.21 -9.31
CA GLU A 68 2.76 12.17 -9.09
C GLU A 68 3.16 11.84 -7.64
N SER A 69 2.39 12.33 -6.66
CA SER A 69 2.64 12.04 -5.25
C SER A 69 2.58 10.54 -4.97
N VAL A 70 1.51 9.86 -5.42
CA VAL A 70 1.33 8.41 -5.25
C VAL A 70 2.43 7.64 -5.97
N ILE A 71 2.82 8.06 -7.18
CA ILE A 71 3.93 7.42 -7.92
C ILE A 71 5.25 7.52 -7.15
N SER A 72 5.61 8.72 -6.68
CA SER A 72 6.86 8.97 -5.96
C SER A 72 6.92 8.22 -4.64
N GLN A 73 5.84 8.29 -3.87
CA GLN A 73 5.67 7.57 -2.60
C GLN A 73 5.72 6.06 -2.81
N SER A 74 5.10 5.52 -3.86
CA SER A 74 5.11 4.08 -4.16
C SER A 74 6.52 3.56 -4.47
N LYS A 75 7.29 4.33 -5.25
CA LYS A 75 8.71 4.01 -5.51
C LYS A 75 9.53 4.02 -4.22
N THR A 76 9.30 5.01 -3.36
CA THR A 76 10.00 5.12 -2.08
C THR A 76 9.65 3.94 -1.18
N GLY A 77 8.36 3.60 -1.07
CA GLY A 77 7.87 2.42 -0.35
C GLY A 77 8.52 1.14 -0.83
N MET A 78 8.47 0.82 -2.13
CA MET A 78 9.10 -0.38 -2.68
C MET A 78 10.62 -0.44 -2.44
N ASN A 79 11.32 0.70 -2.53
CA ASN A 79 12.74 0.78 -2.21
C ASN A 79 13.02 0.47 -0.73
N LEU A 80 12.16 0.93 0.17
CA LEU A 80 12.25 0.60 1.59
C LEU A 80 11.98 -0.88 1.82
N CYS A 81 10.97 -1.46 1.19
CA CYS A 81 10.71 -2.90 1.26
C CYS A 81 11.94 -3.71 0.83
N ARG A 82 12.57 -3.31 -0.28
CA ARG A 82 13.81 -3.92 -0.77
C ARG A 82 14.92 -3.83 0.28
N LYS A 83 15.16 -2.64 0.85
CA LYS A 83 16.20 -2.44 1.87
C LYS A 83 15.96 -3.29 3.12
N SER A 84 14.74 -3.31 3.64
CA SER A 84 14.36 -4.11 4.82
C SER A 84 14.52 -5.59 4.54
N CYS A 85 14.08 -6.04 3.37
CA CYS A 85 14.28 -7.41 2.92
C CYS A 85 15.76 -7.77 2.81
N SER A 86 16.60 -6.95 2.17
CA SER A 86 18.03 -7.25 2.01
C SER A 86 18.77 -7.26 3.36
N LYS A 87 18.40 -6.36 4.27
CA LYS A 87 18.96 -6.33 5.63
C LYS A 87 18.62 -7.61 6.38
N PHE A 88 17.39 -8.07 6.26
CA PHE A 88 16.94 -9.27 6.94
C PHE A 88 17.49 -10.55 6.31
N GLN A 89 17.63 -10.58 4.97
CA GLN A 89 18.35 -11.65 4.27
C GLN A 89 19.76 -11.82 4.83
N ALA A 90 20.53 -10.73 4.90
CA ALA A 90 21.88 -10.75 5.46
C ALA A 90 21.90 -11.20 6.93
N ALA A 91 20.88 -10.81 7.70
CA ALA A 91 20.73 -11.22 9.08
C ALA A 91 20.48 -12.74 9.20
N ILE A 92 19.54 -13.28 8.41
CA ILE A 92 19.29 -14.72 8.36
C ILE A 92 20.54 -15.48 7.93
N GLU A 93 21.18 -15.09 6.84
CA GLU A 93 22.41 -15.75 6.36
C GLU A 93 23.52 -15.75 7.42
N HIS A 94 23.63 -14.66 8.19
CA HIS A 94 24.56 -14.57 9.30
C HIS A 94 24.17 -15.53 10.45
N TRP A 95 22.89 -15.60 10.81
CA TRP A 95 22.41 -16.46 11.89
C TRP A 95 22.43 -17.94 11.55
N THR A 96 22.30 -18.30 10.26
CA THR A 96 22.27 -19.70 9.81
C THR A 96 23.63 -20.22 9.35
N ARG A 97 24.68 -19.39 9.44
CA ARG A 97 26.04 -19.68 8.94
C ARG A 97 26.68 -20.95 9.51
N HIS A 98 26.27 -21.40 10.70
CA HIS A 98 26.88 -22.53 11.40
C HIS A 98 26.04 -23.82 11.31
N GLY A 99 24.95 -23.83 10.54
CA GLY A 99 24.14 -25.04 10.29
C GLY A 99 24.73 -25.91 9.17
N GLU A 100 24.76 -27.23 9.37
CA GLU A 100 24.99 -28.22 8.30
C GLU A 100 23.63 -28.62 7.68
N ASP A 101 23.60 -28.77 6.35
CA ASP A 101 22.48 -29.34 5.59
C ASP A 101 21.08 -28.75 5.87
N GLY A 102 21.00 -27.42 6.06
CA GLY A 102 19.72 -26.72 6.29
C GLY A 102 19.13 -26.91 7.70
N ARG A 103 19.84 -27.61 8.59
CA ARG A 103 19.49 -27.73 10.00
C ARG A 103 20.18 -26.62 10.77
N LEU A 104 19.40 -25.80 11.46
CA LEU A 104 19.94 -24.81 12.39
C LEU A 104 20.70 -25.53 13.50
N SER A 105 21.93 -25.09 13.81
CA SER A 105 22.61 -25.58 15.00
C SER A 105 21.76 -25.25 16.22
N TRP A 106 21.83 -26.07 17.28
CA TRP A 106 21.05 -25.79 18.50
C TRP A 106 21.37 -24.40 19.07
N ARG A 107 22.61 -23.91 18.89
CA ARG A 107 23.02 -22.54 19.26
C ARG A 107 22.33 -21.46 18.43
N ASP A 108 22.19 -21.67 17.13
CA ASP A 108 21.50 -20.74 16.24
C ASP A 108 19.99 -20.74 16.54
N ARG A 109 19.40 -21.89 16.89
CA ARG A 109 18.00 -21.98 17.31
C ARG A 109 17.71 -21.17 18.57
N THR A 110 18.54 -21.27 19.61
CA THR A 110 18.37 -20.46 20.83
C THR A 110 18.68 -18.98 20.59
N ALA A 111 19.67 -18.64 19.77
CA ALA A 111 19.96 -17.24 19.42
C ALA A 111 18.78 -16.56 18.70
N ILE A 112 18.19 -17.25 17.73
CA ILE A 112 17.03 -16.77 16.97
C ILE A 112 15.78 -16.71 17.87
N GLY A 113 15.51 -17.78 18.63
CA GLY A 113 14.31 -17.91 19.46
C GLY A 113 14.28 -17.01 20.70
N LEU A 114 15.44 -16.66 21.28
CA LEU A 114 15.52 -15.90 22.53
C LEU A 114 16.07 -14.48 22.37
N PHE A 115 17.02 -14.24 21.44
CA PHE A 115 17.78 -12.97 21.40
C PHE A 115 17.46 -12.08 20.19
N ARG A 116 16.77 -12.59 19.16
CA ARG A 116 16.54 -11.85 17.90
C ARG A 116 15.06 -11.67 17.54
N GLN A 117 14.13 -12.00 18.44
CA GLN A 117 12.69 -11.82 18.23
C GLN A 117 12.32 -10.38 17.87
N ASP A 118 12.94 -9.38 18.49
CA ASP A 118 12.61 -7.98 18.21
C ASP A 118 13.03 -7.56 16.81
N GLN A 119 14.15 -8.10 16.30
CA GLN A 119 14.59 -7.82 14.93
C GLN A 119 13.70 -8.50 13.89
N ILE A 120 13.25 -9.73 14.18
CA ILE A 120 12.30 -10.47 13.34
C ILE A 120 10.95 -9.74 13.33
N LYS A 121 10.41 -9.35 14.49
CA LYS A 121 9.16 -8.61 14.62
C LYS A 121 9.20 -7.26 13.92
N SER A 122 10.29 -6.50 14.08
CA SER A 122 10.49 -5.21 13.40
C SER A 122 10.50 -5.37 11.88
N THR A 123 11.23 -6.38 11.38
CA THR A 123 11.26 -6.65 9.93
C THR A 123 9.89 -7.08 9.42
N LEU A 124 9.21 -7.99 10.14
CA LEU A 124 7.86 -8.43 9.81
C LEU A 124 6.89 -7.24 9.74
N SER A 125 6.94 -6.34 10.72
CA SER A 125 6.16 -5.09 10.73
C SER A 125 6.42 -4.25 9.48
N GLN A 126 7.69 -4.04 9.11
CA GLN A 126 8.05 -3.27 7.91
C GLN A 126 7.54 -3.93 6.62
N LEU A 127 7.64 -5.26 6.53
CA LEU A 127 7.17 -6.05 5.39
C LEU A 127 5.64 -6.08 5.29
N GLN A 128 4.93 -6.19 6.42
CA GLN A 128 3.47 -6.08 6.46
C GLN A 128 3.00 -4.68 6.05
N ASN A 129 3.69 -3.63 6.49
CA ASN A 129 3.39 -2.27 6.02
C ASN A 129 3.59 -2.16 4.52
N CYS A 130 4.72 -2.65 3.99
CA CYS A 130 4.95 -2.73 2.56
C CYS A 130 3.78 -3.39 1.81
N LYS A 131 3.34 -4.56 2.28
CA LYS A 131 2.19 -5.29 1.74
C LYS A 131 0.93 -4.43 1.70
N PHE A 132 0.52 -3.87 2.83
CA PHE A 132 -0.70 -3.06 2.92
C PHE A 132 -0.64 -1.88 1.97
N THR A 133 0.47 -1.16 1.96
CA THR A 133 0.68 0.00 1.08
C THR A 133 0.55 -0.37 -0.39
N LEU A 134 1.21 -1.45 -0.84
CA LEU A 134 1.15 -1.89 -2.24
C LEU A 134 -0.24 -2.36 -2.64
N ILE A 135 -0.92 -3.12 -1.78
CA ILE A 135 -2.30 -3.57 -2.00
C ILE A 135 -3.25 -2.37 -2.11
N SER A 136 -3.06 -1.33 -1.28
CA SER A 136 -3.84 -0.09 -1.38
C SER A 136 -3.60 0.63 -2.70
N VAL A 137 -2.35 0.72 -3.18
CA VAL A 137 -2.05 1.33 -4.49
C VAL A 137 -2.75 0.60 -5.62
N ILE A 138 -2.64 -0.74 -5.67
CA ILE A 138 -3.29 -1.57 -6.70
C ILE A 138 -4.81 -1.41 -6.63
N SER A 139 -5.37 -1.47 -5.43
CA SER A 139 -6.81 -1.33 -5.22
C SER A 139 -7.33 0.02 -5.71
N THR A 140 -6.61 1.10 -5.45
CA THR A 140 -6.98 2.45 -5.91
C THR A 140 -6.81 2.60 -7.42
N ALA A 141 -5.77 2.01 -8.02
CA ALA A 141 -5.59 1.98 -9.48
C ALA A 141 -6.75 1.26 -10.19
N ASN A 142 -7.16 0.11 -9.65
CA ASN A 142 -8.29 -0.67 -10.16
C ASN A 142 -9.60 0.11 -10.00
N LEU A 143 -9.81 0.75 -8.85
CA LEU A 143 -10.96 1.63 -8.64
C LEU A 143 -11.04 2.69 -9.74
N HIS A 144 -9.96 3.46 -9.98
CA HIS A 144 -9.93 4.47 -11.04
C HIS A 144 -10.27 3.90 -12.43
N SER A 145 -9.79 2.70 -12.72
CA SER A 145 -10.11 2.05 -14.00
C SER A 145 -11.60 1.73 -14.11
N SER A 146 -12.20 1.21 -13.04
CA SER A 146 -13.64 0.98 -12.96
C SER A 146 -14.44 2.28 -13.02
N LEU A 147 -13.95 3.36 -12.40
CA LEU A 147 -14.55 4.70 -12.48
C LEU A 147 -14.60 5.23 -13.92
N GLN A 148 -13.55 4.98 -14.71
CA GLN A 148 -13.48 5.43 -16.10
C GLN A 148 -14.35 4.57 -17.05
N GLN A 149 -14.59 3.30 -16.73
CA GLN A 149 -15.30 2.36 -17.61
C GLN A 149 -16.82 2.31 -17.40
N ALA A 150 -17.33 2.74 -16.24
CA ALA A 150 -18.74 2.64 -15.91
C ALA A 150 -19.41 4.01 -15.73
N SER A 151 -20.66 4.13 -16.18
CA SER A 151 -21.52 5.27 -15.78
C SER A 151 -21.72 5.24 -14.27
N ALA A 152 -21.62 6.39 -13.61
CA ALA A 152 -21.72 6.54 -12.16
C ALA A 152 -23.00 5.91 -11.57
N ASN A 153 -22.91 4.65 -11.14
CA ASN A 153 -24.01 3.90 -10.54
C ASN A 153 -23.78 3.64 -9.03
N GLU A 154 -24.82 3.22 -8.31
CA GLU A 154 -24.80 3.00 -6.86
C GLU A 154 -23.69 2.03 -6.40
N GLU A 155 -23.37 1.02 -7.21
CA GLU A 155 -22.29 0.07 -6.94
C GLU A 155 -20.90 0.74 -6.90
N MET A 156 -20.70 1.78 -7.72
CA MET A 156 -19.48 2.57 -7.73
C MET A 156 -19.33 3.40 -6.45
N VAL A 157 -20.43 4.01 -5.98
CA VAL A 157 -20.46 4.75 -4.71
C VAL A 157 -20.16 3.83 -3.52
N ARG A 158 -20.68 2.60 -3.57
CA ARG A 158 -20.40 1.57 -2.56
C ARG A 158 -18.93 1.16 -2.59
N MET A 159 -18.36 0.92 -3.78
CA MET A 159 -16.96 0.54 -3.93
C MET A 159 -16.01 1.63 -3.41
N VAL A 160 -16.28 2.89 -3.74
CA VAL A 160 -15.55 4.06 -3.20
C VAL A 160 -15.61 4.08 -1.67
N SER A 161 -16.80 3.98 -1.08
CA SER A 161 -16.99 4.00 0.39
C SER A 161 -16.25 2.86 1.09
N MET A 162 -16.25 1.66 0.50
CA MET A 162 -15.49 0.52 1.01
C MET A 162 -13.99 0.80 1.00
N LYS A 163 -13.46 1.39 -0.08
CA LYS A 163 -12.02 1.72 -0.19
C LYS A 163 -11.59 2.83 0.74
N GLU A 164 -12.41 3.86 0.94
CA GLU A 164 -12.16 4.88 1.97
C GLU A 164 -12.04 4.25 3.36
N THR A 165 -12.92 3.30 3.68
CA THR A 165 -12.89 2.59 4.98
C THR A 165 -11.65 1.72 5.14
N GLU A 166 -11.27 0.97 4.10
CA GLU A 166 -10.05 0.14 4.10
C GLU A 166 -8.79 0.99 4.28
N ILE A 167 -8.67 2.10 3.55
CA ILE A 167 -7.52 3.02 3.66
C ILE A 167 -7.50 3.70 5.03
N ALA A 168 -8.64 4.16 5.56
CA ALA A 168 -8.70 4.78 6.89
C ALA A 168 -8.28 3.82 8.01
N LYS A 169 -8.65 2.53 7.88
CA LYS A 169 -8.20 1.48 8.79
C LYS A 169 -6.68 1.28 8.70
N ALA A 170 -6.12 1.26 7.49
CA ALA A 170 -4.68 1.13 7.27
C ALA A 170 -3.91 2.33 7.85
N VAL A 171 -4.41 3.56 7.65
CA VAL A 171 -3.85 4.79 8.26
C VAL A 171 -3.82 4.66 9.78
N SER A 172 -4.95 4.33 10.40
CA SER A 172 -5.06 4.20 11.86
C SER A 172 -4.14 3.10 12.43
N SER A 173 -3.93 2.01 11.67
CA SER A 173 -3.02 0.94 12.07
C SER A 173 -1.56 1.39 12.00
N THR A 174 -1.18 2.08 10.92
CA THR A 174 0.17 2.59 10.70
C THR A 174 0.53 3.65 11.74
N GLU A 175 -0.41 4.53 12.10
CA GLU A 175 -0.22 5.53 13.17
C GLU A 175 0.06 4.88 14.53
N ARG A 176 -0.71 3.84 14.90
CA ARG A 176 -0.44 3.10 16.14
C ARG A 176 0.95 2.46 16.17
N GLN A 177 1.38 1.86 15.05
CA GLN A 177 2.72 1.29 14.95
C GLN A 177 3.80 2.38 15.05
N LEU A 178 3.56 3.56 14.45
CA LEU A 178 4.47 4.69 14.55
C LEU A 178 4.59 5.20 15.99
N ASP A 179 3.50 5.23 16.76
CA ASP A 179 3.51 5.58 18.18
C ASP A 179 4.32 4.57 19.01
N GLU A 180 4.15 3.27 18.74
CA GLU A 180 4.92 2.21 19.41
C GLU A 180 6.43 2.33 19.12
N VAL A 181 6.80 2.55 17.85
CA VAL A 181 8.20 2.73 17.44
C VAL A 181 8.78 4.01 18.06
N ASN A 182 8.01 5.10 18.13
CA ASN A 182 8.45 6.32 18.82
C ASN A 182 8.65 6.10 20.33
N ALA A 183 7.79 5.31 20.98
CA ALA A 183 7.95 4.95 22.39
C ALA A 183 9.23 4.12 22.62
N ARG A 184 9.51 3.14 21.75
CA ARG A 184 10.75 2.34 21.78
C ARG A 184 11.99 3.21 21.57
N LEU A 185 11.95 4.14 20.61
CA LEU A 185 13.05 5.06 20.33
C LEU A 185 13.34 6.01 21.50
N LYS A 186 12.30 6.47 22.21
CA LYS A 186 12.45 7.26 23.45
C LYS A 186 13.10 6.44 24.56
N LYS A 187 12.67 5.18 24.73
CA LYS A 187 13.25 4.27 25.74
C LYS A 187 14.75 4.03 25.49
N LEU A 188 15.14 3.78 24.24
CA LEU A 188 16.55 3.62 23.87
C LEU A 188 17.36 4.90 24.12
N HIS A 189 16.82 6.07 23.80
CA HIS A 189 17.49 7.34 24.11
C HIS A 189 17.70 7.57 25.60
N LEU A 190 16.74 7.17 26.44
CA LEU A 190 16.86 7.28 27.90
C LEU A 190 17.92 6.32 28.46
N ALA A 191 18.00 5.09 27.95
CA ALA A 191 19.03 4.13 28.34
C ALA A 191 20.45 4.63 27.99
N LEU A 192 20.62 5.22 26.80
CA LEU A 192 21.86 5.85 26.33
C LEU A 192 22.33 7.03 27.17
N LEU A 193 21.41 7.73 27.84
CA LEU A 193 21.73 8.85 28.73
C LEU A 193 22.22 8.36 30.09
N GLU A 194 21.93 7.11 30.47
CA GLU A 194 22.33 6.48 31.72
C GLU A 194 23.65 5.66 31.59
N GLU A 195 24.00 5.20 30.39
CA GLU A 195 25.26 4.51 30.10
C GLU A 195 26.34 5.44 29.49
N VAL A 196 27.61 5.28 29.91
CA VAL A 196 28.73 6.19 29.58
C VAL A 196 29.41 5.86 28.22
N GLU A 197 29.16 4.67 27.66
CA GLU A 197 29.61 4.29 26.33
C GLU A 197 28.51 3.53 25.58
N GLU A 198 28.12 4.02 24.40
CA GLU A 198 27.23 3.30 23.48
C GLU A 198 27.89 2.00 23.02
N GLY A 199 27.36 0.85 23.48
CA GLY A 199 27.78 -0.45 22.96
C GLY A 199 27.43 -0.61 21.47
N PRO A 200 28.22 -1.35 20.68
CA PRO A 200 27.96 -1.57 19.25
C PRO A 200 26.59 -2.22 18.97
N ASP A 201 26.06 -3.02 19.90
CA ASP A 201 24.72 -3.61 19.81
C ASP A 201 23.60 -2.57 19.98
N GLU A 202 23.80 -1.53 20.79
CA GLU A 202 22.81 -0.50 21.06
C GLU A 202 22.69 0.52 19.91
N ILE A 203 23.83 0.86 19.29
CA ILE A 203 23.89 1.66 18.06
C ILE A 203 23.12 0.96 16.92
N SER A 204 23.32 -0.35 16.78
CA SER A 204 22.62 -1.18 15.79
C SER A 204 21.11 -1.23 16.04
N ALA A 205 20.70 -1.36 17.31
CA ALA A 205 19.28 -1.35 17.70
C ALA A 205 18.62 0.01 17.42
N LYS A 206 19.27 1.12 17.78
CA LYS A 206 18.77 2.48 17.49
C LYS A 206 18.60 2.73 16.00
N SER A 207 19.63 2.43 15.19
CA SER A 207 19.57 2.57 13.73
C SER A 207 18.43 1.75 13.10
N GLN A 208 18.15 0.57 13.66
CA GLN A 208 17.03 -0.25 13.21
C GLN A 208 15.67 0.39 13.52
N VAL A 209 15.46 0.90 14.73
CA VAL A 209 14.21 1.57 15.12
C VAL A 209 13.99 2.86 14.32
N GLU A 210 15.05 3.60 14.02
CA GLU A 210 15.00 4.78 13.13
C GLU A 210 14.62 4.42 11.69
N THR A 211 15.17 3.32 11.17
CA THR A 211 14.81 2.80 9.85
C THR A 211 13.33 2.39 9.80
N GLU A 212 12.84 1.72 10.84
CA GLU A 212 11.43 1.33 10.96
C GLU A 212 10.52 2.55 11.01
N LYS A 213 10.88 3.56 11.82
CA LYS A 213 10.16 4.83 11.90
C LYS A 213 10.04 5.50 10.54
N PHE A 214 11.17 5.63 9.82
CA PHE A 214 11.18 6.25 8.50
C PHE A 214 10.29 5.47 7.52
N ALA A 215 10.34 4.14 7.53
CA ALA A 215 9.49 3.33 6.66
C ALA A 215 7.99 3.50 6.96
N LEU A 216 7.61 3.55 8.23
CA LEU A 216 6.23 3.81 8.66
C LEU A 216 5.75 5.20 8.25
N GLN A 217 6.61 6.21 8.35
CA GLN A 217 6.27 7.57 7.91
C GLN A 217 5.99 7.62 6.40
N GLN A 218 6.84 7.02 5.58
CA GLN A 218 6.61 6.96 4.14
C GLN A 218 5.33 6.18 3.78
N SER A 219 5.04 5.08 4.49
CA SER A 219 3.79 4.33 4.32
C SER A 219 2.58 5.22 4.63
N LEU A 220 2.63 5.97 5.74
CA LEU A 220 1.56 6.84 6.16
C LEU A 220 1.31 7.98 5.17
N GLU A 221 2.36 8.60 4.65
CA GLU A 221 2.23 9.63 3.62
C GLU A 221 1.59 9.09 2.33
N LEU A 222 2.00 7.89 1.89
CA LEU A 222 1.38 7.23 0.74
C LEU A 222 -0.11 6.92 0.98
N LEU A 223 -0.46 6.36 2.14
CA LEU A 223 -1.84 6.05 2.47
C LEU A 223 -2.72 7.31 2.51
N ARG A 224 -2.18 8.43 3.02
CA ARG A 224 -2.87 9.72 3.01
C ARG A 224 -3.05 10.25 1.58
N ALA A 225 -2.02 10.19 0.74
CA ALA A 225 -2.12 10.57 -0.66
C ALA A 225 -3.15 9.72 -1.42
N LEU A 226 -3.22 8.41 -1.15
CA LEU A 226 -4.24 7.52 -1.72
C LEU A 226 -5.65 7.89 -1.23
N ASN A 227 -5.80 8.22 0.05
CA ASN A 227 -7.09 8.63 0.60
C ASN A 227 -7.59 9.93 -0.06
N GLU A 228 -6.73 10.93 -0.21
CA GLU A 228 -7.05 12.17 -0.92
C GLU A 228 -7.42 11.91 -2.39
N ASN A 229 -6.67 11.02 -3.05
CA ASN A 229 -6.92 10.63 -4.43
C ASN A 229 -8.28 9.92 -4.60
N VAL A 230 -8.64 8.99 -3.71
CA VAL A 230 -9.96 8.32 -3.70
C VAL A 230 -11.07 9.34 -3.43
N GLN A 231 -10.90 10.25 -2.47
CA GLN A 231 -11.89 11.29 -2.16
C GLN A 231 -12.10 12.26 -3.33
N SER A 232 -11.04 12.60 -4.08
CA SER A 232 -11.16 13.41 -5.29
C SER A 232 -12.00 12.69 -6.35
N ALA A 233 -11.66 11.43 -6.61
CA ALA A 233 -12.38 10.61 -7.59
C ALA A 233 -13.86 10.43 -7.19
N ALA A 234 -14.15 10.24 -5.89
CA ALA A 234 -15.50 10.19 -5.35
C ALA A 234 -16.31 11.47 -5.63
N LYS A 235 -15.68 12.65 -5.49
CA LYS A 235 -16.33 13.94 -5.76
C LYS A 235 -16.68 14.08 -7.24
N ASP A 236 -15.83 13.61 -8.14
CA ASP A 236 -16.07 13.69 -9.58
C ASP A 236 -17.23 12.78 -9.99
N VAL A 237 -17.31 11.56 -9.43
CA VAL A 237 -18.45 10.64 -9.60
C VAL A 237 -19.76 11.27 -9.12
N ARG A 238 -19.76 11.91 -7.94
CA ARG A 238 -20.96 12.57 -7.38
C ARG A 238 -21.40 13.79 -8.19
N LYS A 239 -20.45 14.57 -8.76
CA LYS A 239 -20.77 15.68 -9.66
C LYS A 239 -21.39 15.20 -10.97
N GLY A 240 -20.90 14.07 -11.52
CA GLY A 240 -21.47 13.43 -12.71
C GLY A 240 -22.92 12.97 -12.53
N GLN A 241 -23.30 12.52 -11.32
CA GLN A 241 -24.70 12.19 -10.98
C GLN A 241 -25.61 13.42 -10.88
N GLY A 242 -25.06 14.61 -10.62
CA GLY A 242 -25.83 15.86 -10.57
C GLY A 242 -26.22 16.42 -11.95
N GLN A 243 -25.55 15.97 -13.02
CA GLN A 243 -25.99 16.20 -14.39
C GLN A 243 -27.04 15.14 -14.77
N VAL A 244 -28.30 15.42 -14.45
CA VAL A 244 -29.43 14.64 -14.95
C VAL A 244 -29.41 14.74 -16.48
N VAL A 245 -29.03 13.65 -17.15
CA VAL A 245 -29.26 13.50 -18.60
C VAL A 245 -30.76 13.29 -18.76
N ASN A 246 -31.49 14.39 -18.91
CA ASN A 246 -32.91 14.35 -19.23
C ASN A 246 -33.06 13.90 -20.69
N THR A 247 -33.32 12.60 -20.90
CA THR A 247 -33.80 12.09 -22.18
C THR A 247 -35.23 12.59 -22.35
N ILE A 248 -35.41 13.72 -23.04
CA ILE A 248 -36.74 14.21 -23.43
C ILE A 248 -37.20 13.37 -24.61
N SER A 249 -38.06 12.39 -24.35
CA SER A 249 -38.78 11.66 -25.39
C SER A 249 -39.99 12.50 -25.81
N PHE A 250 -39.96 13.10 -27.00
CA PHE A 250 -41.16 13.69 -27.58
C PHE A 250 -42.07 12.56 -28.06
N GLY A 251 -43.33 12.57 -27.62
CA GLY A 251 -44.30 11.53 -27.98
C GLY A 251 -44.52 11.42 -29.49
N ASP A 252 -44.49 10.17 -29.96
CA ASP A 252 -45.05 9.54 -31.18
C ASP A 252 -45.10 10.27 -32.53
N LEU A 253 -44.49 11.44 -32.72
CA LEU A 253 -44.43 12.07 -34.03
C LEU A 253 -43.01 12.55 -34.36
N LYS A 254 -42.31 11.63 -35.03
CA LYS A 254 -41.02 11.73 -35.75
C LYS A 254 -39.77 11.44 -34.90
N GLU A 255 -39.16 10.31 -35.20
CA GLU A 255 -37.91 9.81 -34.63
C GLU A 255 -36.76 10.79 -34.88
N GLY A 256 -36.30 11.42 -33.81
CA GLY A 256 -35.07 12.18 -33.75
C GLY A 256 -34.68 12.37 -32.29
N VAL A 257 -33.65 11.66 -31.84
CA VAL A 257 -33.08 11.84 -30.50
C VAL A 257 -32.08 12.98 -30.57
N GLN A 258 -32.40 14.11 -29.95
CA GLN A 258 -31.46 15.22 -29.80
C GLN A 258 -30.96 15.26 -28.35
N ALA A 259 -29.69 14.89 -28.15
CA ALA A 259 -29.00 15.07 -26.88
C ALA A 259 -28.46 16.51 -26.81
N GLY A 260 -28.91 17.27 -25.81
CA GLY A 260 -28.45 18.63 -25.54
C GLY A 260 -28.13 18.82 -24.06
N ILE A 261 -27.07 19.58 -23.76
CA ILE A 261 -26.66 19.92 -22.40
C ILE A 261 -27.25 21.30 -22.07
N SER A 262 -28.11 21.39 -21.05
CA SER A 262 -28.60 22.67 -20.52
C SER A 262 -27.73 23.14 -19.35
N TYR A 263 -27.34 24.41 -19.37
CA TYR A 263 -26.57 25.05 -18.30
C TYR A 263 -27.42 25.96 -17.40
N ALA A 264 -28.74 25.97 -17.54
CA ALA A 264 -29.66 26.84 -16.79
C ALA A 264 -30.75 26.06 -16.03
N PRO A 265 -31.26 26.58 -14.89
CA PRO A 265 -32.38 26.00 -14.16
C PRO A 265 -33.64 25.96 -15.04
N ILE A 266 -34.26 24.78 -15.17
CA ILE A 266 -35.48 24.60 -15.95
C ILE A 266 -36.67 24.66 -14.99
N ASN A 267 -37.55 25.65 -15.17
CA ASN A 267 -38.84 25.70 -14.49
C ASN A 267 -39.89 24.98 -15.34
N LEU A 268 -40.44 23.88 -14.83
CA LEU A 268 -41.53 23.13 -15.45
C LEU A 268 -42.87 23.68 -14.94
N SER A 269 -43.59 24.41 -15.79
CA SER A 269 -44.99 24.76 -15.55
C SER A 269 -45.89 23.72 -16.22
N ILE A 270 -46.52 22.87 -15.41
CA ILE A 270 -47.57 21.94 -15.88
C ILE A 270 -48.85 22.77 -16.04
N GLY A 271 -49.27 23.00 -17.28
CA GLY A 271 -50.55 23.63 -17.58
C GLY A 271 -51.69 22.65 -17.33
N GLU A 272 -52.54 22.95 -16.34
CA GLU A 272 -53.83 22.26 -16.20
C GLU A 272 -54.71 22.62 -17.40
N ASN A 273 -54.98 21.64 -18.27
CA ASN A 273 -56.06 21.73 -19.25
C ASN A 273 -57.39 21.71 -18.47
N LYS A 274 -58.11 22.84 -18.52
CA LYS A 274 -59.53 22.86 -18.17
C LYS A 274 -60.32 22.32 -19.34
N ASP A 275 -60.83 21.11 -19.19
CA ASP A 275 -61.86 20.56 -20.07
C ASP A 275 -63.18 21.33 -19.87
N GLY A 276 -63.81 21.70 -20.98
CA GLY A 276 -65.15 22.29 -21.05
C GLY A 276 -66.24 21.26 -21.26
#